data_AF-A0A8J8TQT5-F1
#
_entry.id   AF-A0A8J8TQT5-F1
#
_cell.length_a   1.000
_cell.length_b   1.000
_cell.length_c   1.000
_cell.angle_alpha   90.00
_cell.angle_beta   90.00
_cell.angle_gamma   90.00
#
_symmetry.space_group_name_H-M   'P 1'
#
loop_
_entity.id
_entity.type
_entity.pdbx_description
1 polymer ?
#
loop_
_entity_poly.entity_id
_entity_poly.type
_entity_poly.pdbx_seq_one_letter_code
_entity_poly.pdbx_strand_id
1 'polypeptide(L)'
;MTTDIETRVTSWPGAEAAPHRFDGSAFILEGRELGHVHGQQQVDIPFPKRVRDVVVANGLASKHPFLPRIRLDHEVPRVGR
;
A
#
# COMPACT_ATOMS: atom_id res chain seq x y z
N MET A 1 18.07 3.38 -2.32
CA MET A 1 18.11 2.27 -3.30
C MET A 1 16.67 1.87 -3.51
N THR A 2 16.12 2.10 -4.70
CA THR A 2 14.73 1.72 -5.05
C THR A 2 14.59 0.20 -5.10
N THR A 3 13.51 -0.35 -4.57
CA THR A 3 13.28 -1.81 -4.59
C THR A 3 12.65 -2.28 -5.91
N ASP A 4 12.74 -3.58 -6.22
CA ASP A 4 12.04 -4.18 -7.36
C ASP A 4 10.52 -3.98 -7.27
N ILE A 5 9.98 -3.97 -6.05
CA ILE A 5 8.56 -3.72 -5.77
C ILE A 5 8.22 -2.27 -6.09
N GLU A 6 9.01 -1.32 -5.59
CA GLU A 6 8.80 0.10 -5.90
C GLU A 6 8.83 0.37 -7.40
N THR A 7 9.81 -0.19 -8.10
CA THR A 7 9.93 -0.06 -9.56
C THR A 7 8.71 -0.64 -10.29
N ARG A 8 8.24 -1.82 -9.87
CA ARG A 8 7.05 -2.44 -10.47
C ARG A 8 5.78 -1.66 -10.20
N VAL A 9 5.54 -1.24 -8.96
CA VAL A 9 4.30 -0.54 -8.61
C VAL A 9 4.26 0.85 -9.23
N THR A 10 5.38 1.59 -9.23
CA THR A 10 5.46 2.91 -9.89
C THR A 10 5.45 2.85 -11.42
N SER A 11 5.56 1.67 -12.03
CA SER A 11 5.32 1.49 -13.46
C SER A 11 3.83 1.48 -13.82
N TRP A 12 2.93 1.34 -12.83
CA TRP A 12 1.49 1.41 -13.07
C TRP A 12 1.08 2.87 -13.36
N PRO A 13 0.18 3.10 -14.33
CA PRO A 13 -0.25 4.46 -14.67
C PRO A 13 -0.78 5.22 -13.46
N GLY A 14 -0.16 6.37 -13.16
CA GLY A 14 -0.57 7.26 -12.06
C GLY A 14 -0.13 6.81 -10.66
N ALA A 15 0.64 5.73 -10.54
CA ALA A 15 1.18 5.28 -9.27
C ALA A 15 2.49 6.00 -8.91
N GLU A 16 2.56 6.55 -7.70
CA GLU A 16 3.72 7.26 -7.17
C GLU A 16 4.18 6.61 -5.86
N ALA A 17 5.47 6.71 -5.53
CA ALA A 17 6.00 6.29 -4.24
C ALA A 17 6.25 7.50 -3.33
N ALA A 18 5.87 7.39 -2.06
CA ALA A 18 6.08 8.40 -1.04
C ALA A 18 6.63 7.76 0.26
N PRO A 19 7.41 8.48 1.08
CA PRO A 19 7.87 7.97 2.36
C PRO A 19 6.69 7.52 3.26
N HIS A 20 6.81 6.35 3.88
CA HIS A 20 5.83 5.80 4.80
C HIS A 20 6.29 5.90 6.26
N ARG A 21 5.33 6.03 7.18
CA ARG A 21 5.58 6.25 8.62
C ARG A 21 6.22 5.08 9.38
N PHE A 22 6.36 3.92 8.74
CA PHE A 22 6.93 2.70 9.35
C PHE A 22 8.27 2.29 8.72
N ASP A 23 8.98 3.26 8.13
CA ASP A 23 10.09 3.05 7.21
C ASP A 23 9.66 2.29 5.93
N GLY A 24 10.15 2.74 4.77
CA GLY A 24 9.77 2.22 3.45
C GLY A 24 8.83 3.17 2.69
N SER A 25 8.22 2.63 1.63
CA SER A 25 7.40 3.39 0.68
C SER A 25 5.91 3.06 0.78
N ALA A 26 5.09 4.11 0.81
CA ALA A 26 3.68 4.05 0.49
C ALA A 26 3.52 4.31 -1.01
N PHE A 27 2.56 3.63 -1.63
CA PHE A 27 2.18 3.83 -3.01
C PHE A 27 0.91 4.66 -3.07
N ILE A 28 0.91 5.71 -3.86
CA ILE A 28 -0.19 6.65 -4.02
C ILE A 28 -0.73 6.53 -5.43
N LEU A 29 -2.06 6.45 -5.57
CA LEU A 29 -2.76 6.49 -6.85
C LEU A 29 -3.86 7.55 -6.75
N GLU A 30 -3.84 8.53 -7.65
CA GLU A 30 -4.81 9.64 -7.67
C GLU A 30 -4.97 10.35 -6.30
N GLY A 31 -3.86 10.51 -5.57
CA GLY A 31 -3.84 11.17 -4.26
C GLY A 31 -4.36 10.32 -3.09
N ARG A 32 -4.60 9.01 -3.29
CA ARG A 32 -5.00 8.06 -2.24
C ARG A 32 -3.95 6.97 -2.08
N GLU A 33 -3.73 6.52 -0.84
CA GLU A 33 -2.84 5.38 -0.59
C GLU A 33 -3.43 4.11 -1.23
N LEU A 34 -2.68 3.57 -2.18
CA LEU A 34 -2.89 2.30 -2.84
C LEU A 34 -2.36 1.14 -1.99
N GLY A 35 -1.34 1.38 -1.17
CA GLY A 35 -0.72 0.34 -0.36
C GLY A 35 0.65 0.76 0.16
N HIS A 36 1.34 -0.14 0.87
CA HIS A 36 2.71 0.11 1.33
C HIS A 36 3.55 -1.15 1.30
N VAL A 37 4.87 -0.96 1.26
CA VAL A 37 5.84 -2.06 1.25
C VAL A 37 6.09 -2.58 2.67
N HIS A 38 6.26 -3.90 2.80
CA HIS A 38 6.83 -4.58 3.95
C HIS A 38 8.23 -5.08 3.61
N GLY A 39 9.25 -4.33 4.03
CA GLY A 39 10.65 -4.61 3.68
C GLY A 39 10.90 -4.44 2.19
N GLN A 40 11.49 -5.45 1.54
CA GLN A 40 11.78 -5.44 0.10
C GLN A 40 11.04 -6.54 -0.67
N GLN A 41 10.13 -7.27 -0.01
CA GLN A 41 9.61 -8.55 -0.51
C GLN A 41 8.09 -8.60 -0.64
N GLN A 42 7.36 -7.68 -0.03
CA GLN A 42 5.91 -7.68 -0.05
C GLN A 42 5.34 -6.26 -0.16
N VAL A 43 4.21 -6.12 -0.85
CA VAL A 43 3.36 -4.93 -0.84
C VAL A 43 1.97 -5.31 -0.41
N ASP A 44 1.39 -4.49 0.45
CA ASP A 44 0.04 -4.66 0.97
C ASP A 44 -0.91 -3.67 0.29
N ILE A 45 -1.95 -4.19 -0.37
CA ILE A 45 -2.94 -3.39 -1.10
C ILE A 45 -4.34 -3.66 -0.50
N PRO A 46 -5.02 -2.64 0.05
CA PRO A 46 -6.34 -2.81 0.62
C PRO A 46 -7.39 -2.93 -0.48
N PHE A 47 -7.91 -4.14 -0.68
CA PHE A 47 -9.04 -4.39 -1.57
C PHE A 47 -10.39 -4.39 -0.82
N PRO A 48 -11.49 -3.92 -1.46
CA PRO A 48 -12.84 -4.23 -1.01
C PRO A 48 -13.02 -5.75 -0.85
N LYS A 49 -13.76 -6.19 0.17
CA LYS A 49 -13.89 -7.62 0.54
C LYS A 49 -14.15 -8.54 -0.67
N ARG A 50 -15.09 -8.16 -1.55
CA ARG A 50 -15.43 -8.94 -2.74
C ARG A 50 -14.24 -9.12 -3.69
N VAL A 51 -13.49 -8.05 -3.94
CA VAL A 51 -12.29 -8.08 -4.79
C VAL A 51 -11.20 -8.93 -4.13
N ARG A 52 -10.95 -8.70 -2.83
CA ARG A 52 -10.00 -9.49 -2.03
C ARG A 52 -10.29 -11.00 -2.14
N ASP A 53 -11.55 -11.38 -1.94
CA ASP A 53 -11.93 -12.80 -1.92
C ASP A 53 -11.71 -13.44 -3.31
N VAL A 54 -11.97 -12.71 -4.40
CA VAL A 54 -11.67 -13.17 -5.77
C VAL A 54 -10.16 -13.30 -6.00
N VAL A 55 -9.36 -12.28 -5.69
CA VAL A 55 -7.91 -12.34 -5.97
C VAL A 55 -7.20 -13.41 -5.13
N VAL A 56 -7.65 -13.64 -3.89
CA VAL A 56 -7.14 -14.71 -3.03
C VAL A 56 -7.57 -16.08 -3.55
N ALA A 57 -8.84 -16.26 -3.94
CA ALA A 57 -9.32 -17.53 -4.49
C ALA A 57 -8.58 -17.94 -5.78
N ASN A 58 -8.10 -16.95 -6.56
CA ASN A 58 -7.32 -17.18 -7.76
C ASN A 58 -5.80 -17.27 -7.52
N GLY A 59 -5.33 -17.24 -6.27
CA GLY A 59 -3.91 -17.34 -5.93
C GLY A 59 -3.07 -16.13 -6.37
N LEU A 60 -3.71 -15.01 -6.69
CA LEU A 60 -3.02 -13.78 -7.12
C LEU A 60 -2.48 -12.98 -5.92
N ALA A 61 -3.04 -13.20 -4.73
CA ALA A 61 -2.62 -12.57 -3.49
C ALA A 61 -2.88 -13.50 -2.30
N SER A 62 -2.17 -13.25 -1.20
CA SER A 62 -2.41 -13.90 0.09
C SER A 62 -3.05 -12.90 1.05
N LYS A 63 -3.85 -13.41 2.01
CA LYS A 63 -4.34 -12.55 3.10
C LYS A 63 -3.15 -12.07 3.93
N HIS A 64 -3.16 -10.80 4.32
CA HIS A 64 -2.15 -10.27 5.22
C HIS A 64 -2.19 -11.05 6.56
N PRO A 65 -1.08 -11.67 7.01
CA PRO A 65 -1.07 -12.55 8.19
C PRO A 65 -1.36 -11.83 9.52
N PHE A 66 -1.18 -10.50 9.59
CA PHE A 66 -1.35 -9.71 10.80
C PHE A 66 -2.13 -8.43 10.53
N LEU A 67 -3.43 -8.39 10.79
CA LEU A 67 -4.08 -7.10 11.04
C LEU A 67 -3.90 -6.78 12.53
N PRO A 68 -2.94 -5.94 12.97
CA PRO A 68 -3.12 -5.33 14.28
C PRO A 68 -4.35 -4.42 14.18
N ARG A 69 -5.20 -4.46 15.20
CA ARG A 69 -6.42 -3.66 15.39
C ARG A 69 -6.15 -2.14 15.46
N ILE A 70 -5.03 -1.65 14.96
CA ILE A 70 -4.57 -0.28 15.15
C ILE A 70 -4.47 0.37 13.78
N ARG A 71 -5.61 0.88 13.30
CA ARG A 71 -5.60 2.01 12.38
C ARG A 71 -5.43 3.26 13.24
N LEU A 72 -4.19 3.68 13.51
CA LEU A 72 -3.94 5.02 14.05
C LEU A 72 -3.93 5.98 12.87
N ASP A 73 -5.07 6.58 12.58
CA ASP A 73 -5.15 7.75 11.72
C ASP A 73 -4.71 8.94 12.60
N HIS A 74 -3.44 9.32 12.57
CA HIS A 74 -3.11 10.69 12.98
C HIS A 74 -3.18 11.52 11.71
N GLU A 75 -4.34 12.14 11.48
CA GLU A 75 -4.47 13.24 10.54
C GLU A 75 -3.45 14.31 10.94
N VAL A 76 -2.41 14.49 10.15
CA VAL A 76 -1.61 15.71 10.21
C VAL A 76 -2.56 16.84 9.80
N PRO A 77 -2.78 17.89 10.63
CA PRO A 77 -3.62 19.00 10.24
C PRO A 77 -3.08 19.58 8.93
N ARG A 78 -3.92 19.70 7.90
CA ARG A 78 -3.60 20.55 6.77
C ARG A 78 -3.55 21.98 7.28
N VAL A 79 -2.34 22.47 7.55
CA VAL A 79 -2.09 23.90 7.70
C VAL A 79 -2.11 24.51 6.31
N GLY A 80 -3.09 25.39 6.07
CA GLY A 80 -2.98 26.51 5.12
C GLY A 80 -3.70 26.36 3.78
N ARG A 81 -4.87 26.98 3.68
CA ARG A 81 -4.96 28.32 3.09
C ARG A 81 -5.83 29.20 3.94
#